data_AF-A0A386HQ39-F1
#
_entry.id   AF-A0A386HQ39-F1
#
_cell.length_a   1.000
_cell.length_b   1.000
_cell.length_c   1.000
_cell.angle_alpha   90.00
_cell.angle_beta   90.00
_cell.angle_gamma   90.00
#
_symmetry.space_group_name_H-M   'P 1'
#
loop_
_entity.id
_entity.type
_entity.pdbx_description
1 polymer ?
#
loop_
_entity_poly.entity_id
_entity_poly.type
_entity_poly.pdbx_seq_one_letter_code
_entity_poly.pdbx_strand_id
1 'polypeptide(L)'
;MSRKEQMSLLITEYHNSGLSLKSFCEQKQIKRPTFHYWCKKLKEQEQGAFVPIRQAVASAEHNGVELIYPGGVRIRLDHFDLNQIHQLLQLS
;
A
#
# COMPACT_ATOMS: atom_id res chain seq x y z
N MET A 1 18.15 -20.06 -9.35
CA MET A 1 17.94 -18.90 -8.47
C MET A 1 19.11 -17.94 -8.59
N SER A 2 18.85 -16.66 -8.80
CA SER A 2 19.84 -15.60 -8.80
C SER A 2 20.31 -15.30 -7.37
N ARG A 3 21.57 -14.86 -7.21
CA ARG A 3 22.10 -14.38 -5.91
C ARG A 3 21.23 -13.30 -5.27
N LYS A 4 20.56 -12.50 -6.11
CA LYS A 4 19.66 -11.44 -5.68
C LYS A 4 18.38 -11.98 -5.04
N GLU A 5 17.81 -13.05 -5.59
CA GLU A 5 16.61 -13.69 -5.07
C GLU A 5 16.90 -14.38 -3.73
N GLN A 6 18.07 -15.01 -3.61
CA GLN A 6 18.51 -15.62 -2.35
C GLN A 6 18.67 -14.57 -1.25
N MET A 7 19.25 -13.42 -1.58
CA MET A 7 19.39 -12.29 -0.66
C MET A 7 18.04 -11.74 -0.20
N SER A 8 17.08 -11.53 -1.11
CA SER A 8 15.76 -11.03 -0.75
C SER A 8 14.99 -12.03 0.11
N LEU A 9 15.09 -13.33 -0.20
CA LEU A 9 14.49 -14.39 0.60
C LEU A 9 15.01 -14.39 2.04
N LEU A 10 16.32 -14.23 2.24
CA LEU A 10 16.92 -14.17 3.57
C LEU A 10 16.48 -12.92 4.36
N ILE A 11 16.26 -11.78 3.68
CA ILE A 11 15.72 -10.58 4.33
C ILE A 11 14.26 -10.80 4.74
N THR A 12 13.43 -11.39 3.88
CA THR A 12 12.05 -11.75 4.21
C THR A 12 11.99 -12.74 5.37
N GLU A 13 12.86 -13.76 5.36
CA GLU A 13 12.97 -14.72 6.44
C GLU A 13 13.36 -14.04 7.77
N TYR A 14 14.29 -13.08 7.74
CA TYR A 14 14.62 -12.27 8.91
C TYR A 14 13.40 -11.52 9.46
N HIS A 15 12.65 -10.81 8.61
CA HIS A 15 11.45 -10.09 9.03
C HIS A 15 10.38 -11.00 9.63
N ASN A 16 10.21 -12.22 9.08
CA ASN A 16 9.25 -13.20 9.59
C ASN A 16 9.73 -13.91 10.86
N SER A 17 11.05 -14.01 11.07
CA SER A 17 11.63 -14.74 12.20
C SER A 17 11.42 -14.04 13.55
N GLY A 18 11.26 -12.71 13.56
CA GLY A 18 11.22 -11.91 14.79
C GLY A 18 12.52 -11.95 15.61
N LEU A 19 13.60 -12.55 15.07
CA LEU A 19 14.89 -12.66 15.75
C LEU A 19 15.64 -11.33 15.71
N SER A 20 16.54 -11.14 16.69
CA SER A 20 17.49 -10.04 16.61
C SER A 20 18.44 -10.24 15.41
N LEU A 21 18.88 -9.15 14.80
CA LEU A 21 19.82 -9.19 13.67
C LEU A 21 21.08 -10.00 13.98
N LYS A 22 21.58 -9.92 15.23
CA LYS A 22 22.76 -10.68 15.66
C LYS A 22 22.49 -12.18 15.62
N SER A 23 21.41 -12.63 16.25
CA SER A 23 21.02 -14.05 16.31
C SER A 23 20.74 -14.61 14.91
N PHE A 24 20.08 -13.84 14.05
CA PHE A 24 19.79 -14.25 12.68
C PHE A 24 21.08 -14.39 11.84
N CYS A 25 21.98 -13.41 11.92
CA CYS A 25 23.27 -13.46 11.24
C CYS A 25 24.13 -14.65 11.72
N GLU A 26 24.11 -14.96 13.02
CA GLU A 26 24.81 -16.11 13.59
C GLU A 26 24.22 -17.44 13.09
N GLN A 27 22.90 -17.60 13.12
CA GLN A 27 22.21 -18.81 12.67
C GLN A 27 22.41 -19.08 11.16
N LYS A 28 22.38 -18.03 10.35
CA LYS A 28 22.53 -18.14 8.89
C LYS A 28 23.99 -18.02 8.41
N GLN A 29 24.95 -17.89 9.34
CA GLN A 29 26.38 -17.70 9.07
C GLN A 29 26.67 -16.52 8.12
N ILE A 30 25.93 -15.43 8.30
CA ILE A 30 26.04 -14.23 7.48
C ILE A 30 26.78 -13.16 8.25
N LYS A 31 27.76 -12.52 7.62
CA LYS A 31 28.45 -11.36 8.21
C LYS A 31 27.49 -10.18 8.30
N ARG A 32 27.40 -9.55 9.48
CA ARG A 32 26.53 -8.38 9.73
C ARG A 32 26.70 -7.25 8.70
N PRO A 33 27.92 -6.86 8.25
CA PRO A 33 28.09 -5.84 7.22
C PRO A 33 27.48 -6.24 5.88
N THR A 34 27.56 -7.53 5.54
CA THR A 34 26.97 -8.08 4.31
C THR A 34 25.46 -7.98 4.34
N PHE A 35 24.84 -8.32 5.48
CA PHE A 35 23.39 -8.17 5.66
C PHE A 35 22.96 -6.70 5.57
N HIS A 36 23.70 -5.79 6.22
CA HIS A 36 23.41 -4.36 6.13
C HIS A 36 23.51 -3.82 4.69
N TYR A 37 24.54 -4.25 3.95
CA TYR A 37 24.67 -3.92 2.53
C TYR A 37 23.46 -4.39 1.71
N TRP A 38 22.97 -5.60 1.98
CA TRP A 38 21.78 -6.15 1.31
C TRP A 38 20.51 -5.35 1.60
N CYS A 39 20.27 -4.96 2.86
CA CYS A 39 19.15 -4.10 3.22
C CYS A 39 19.21 -2.75 2.48
N LYS A 40 20.40 -2.12 2.45
CA LYS A 40 20.59 -0.85 1.73
C LYS A 40 20.31 -1.01 0.23
N LYS A 41 20.83 -2.07 -0.37
CA LYS A 41 20.65 -2.38 -1.79
C LYS A 41 19.18 -2.62 -2.16
N LEU A 42 18.40 -3.26 -1.29
CA LEU A 42 16.98 -3.47 -1.51
C LEU A 42 16.22 -2.14 -1.48
N LYS A 43 16.51 -1.29 -0.50
CA LYS A 43 15.88 0.03 -0.35
C LYS A 43 16.19 0.95 -1.54
N GLU A 44 17.41 0.94 -2.05
CA GLU A 44 17.79 1.70 -3.25
C GLU A 44 17.03 1.25 -4.49
N GLN A 45 16.67 -0.03 -4.59
CA GLN A 45 15.85 -0.53 -5.70
C GLN A 45 14.37 -0.15 -5.57
N GLU A 46 13.84 -0.04 -4.35
CA GLU A 46 12.46 0.40 -4.11
C GLU A 46 12.29 1.89 -4.42
N GLN A 47 13.32 2.71 -4.15
CA GLN A 47 13.26 4.17 -4.39
C GLN A 47 13.19 4.58 -5.87
N GLY A 48 13.47 3.67 -6.80
CA GLY A 48 13.38 3.92 -8.24
C GLY A 48 12.10 3.45 -8.92
N ALA A 49 11.18 2.82 -8.18
CA ALA A 49 9.98 2.21 -8.75
C ALA A 49 8.70 2.89 -8.23
N PHE A 50 7.76 3.18 -9.13
CA PHE A 50 6.40 3.53 -8.74
C PHE A 50 5.81 2.39 -7.90
N VAL A 51 5.56 2.63 -6.62
CA VAL A 51 4.88 1.67 -5.75
C VAL A 51 3.39 1.72 -6.11
N PRO A 52 2.78 0.63 -6.60
CA PRO A 52 1.35 0.62 -6.89
C PRO A 52 0.58 0.77 -5.58
N ILE A 53 -0.22 1.83 -5.47
CA ILE A 53 -1.21 1.95 -4.41
C ILE A 53 -2.26 0.89 -4.71
N ARG A 54 -2.25 -0.20 -3.93
CA ARG A 54 -3.35 -1.16 -3.94
C ARG A 54 -4.56 -0.42 -3.38
N GLN A 55 -5.42 0.06 -4.27
CA GLN A 55 -6.74 0.53 -3.88
C GLN A 55 -7.38 -0.64 -3.14
N ALA A 56 -7.59 -0.48 -1.84
CA ALA A 56 -8.48 -1.37 -1.13
C ALA A 56 -9.82 -1.22 -1.86
N VAL A 57 -10.15 -2.19 -2.69
CA VAL A 57 -11.51 -2.37 -3.20
C VAL A 57 -12.35 -2.69 -1.98
N ALA A 58 -12.71 -1.63 -1.25
CA ALA A 58 -13.86 -1.65 -0.38
C ALA A 58 -14.99 -2.19 -1.24
N SER A 59 -15.54 -3.29 -0.76
CA SER A 59 -16.56 -4.13 -1.38
C SER A 59 -17.55 -3.33 -2.22
N ALA A 60 -17.94 -3.90 -3.35
CA ALA A 60 -18.82 -3.35 -4.36
C ALA A 60 -20.23 -3.02 -3.84
N GLU A 61 -20.34 -1.97 -3.02
CA GLU A 61 -21.58 -1.35 -2.56
C GLU A 61 -21.45 0.18 -2.67
N HIS A 62 -20.77 0.67 -3.71
CA HIS A 62 -20.69 2.09 -3.99
C HIS A 62 -21.94 2.52 -4.78
N ASN A 63 -23.08 2.64 -4.11
CA ASN A 63 -24.23 3.41 -4.59
C ASN A 63 -24.07 4.91 -4.30
N GLY A 64 -22.82 5.36 -4.19
CA GLY A 64 -22.51 6.72 -3.85
C GLY A 64 -22.52 7.63 -5.07
N VAL A 65 -23.30 8.71 -5.05
CA VAL A 65 -23.37 9.70 -6.12
C VAL A 65 -22.66 10.98 -5.66
N GLU A 66 -21.87 11.58 -6.55
CA GLU A 66 -21.22 12.87 -6.33
C GLU A 66 -21.85 13.94 -7.23
N LEU A 67 -22.38 15.01 -6.62
CA LEU A 67 -22.95 16.18 -7.29
C LEU A 67 -21.93 17.32 -7.30
N ILE A 68 -21.67 17.88 -8.48
CA ILE A 68 -20.72 18.99 -8.66
C ILE A 68 -21.51 20.20 -9.17
N TYR A 69 -21.59 21.26 -8.37
CA TYR A 69 -22.28 22.50 -8.73
C TYR A 69 -21.31 23.56 -9.30
N PRO A 70 -21.81 24.47 -10.16
CA PRO A 70 -21.08 25.68 -10.52
C PRO A 70 -20.70 26.46 -9.26
N GLY A 71 -19.43 26.86 -9.15
CA GLY A 71 -18.88 27.46 -7.92
C GLY A 71 -18.06 26.49 -7.06
N GLY A 72 -17.95 25.23 -7.46
CA GLY A 72 -17.01 24.26 -6.86
C GLY A 72 -17.53 23.53 -5.63
N VAL A 73 -18.81 23.69 -5.29
CA VAL A 73 -19.46 22.90 -4.25
C VAL A 73 -19.59 21.45 -4.72
N ARG A 74 -19.13 20.51 -3.90
CA ARG A 74 -19.15 19.07 -4.15
C ARG A 74 -19.89 18.37 -3.03
N ILE A 75 -20.92 17.61 -3.35
CA ILE A 75 -21.72 16.86 -2.39
C ILE A 75 -21.58 15.38 -2.72
N ARG A 76 -21.15 14.57 -1.74
CA ARG A 76 -21.06 13.12 -1.86
C ARG A 76 -22.13 12.48 -0.99
N LEU A 77 -22.86 11.54 -1.57
CA LEU A 77 -23.97 10.84 -0.91
C LEU A 77 -23.68 9.36 -1.06
N ASP A 78 -23.68 8.60 0.04
CA ASP A 78 -23.28 7.18 0.03
C ASP A 78 -24.42 6.22 -0.38
N HIS A 79 -25.68 6.66 -0.22
CA HIS A 79 -26.88 5.95 -0.64
C HIS A 79 -27.89 6.94 -1.21
N PHE A 80 -28.50 6.60 -2.35
CA PHE A 80 -29.40 7.54 -3.03
C PHE A 80 -30.57 6.89 -3.77
N ASP A 81 -31.75 7.52 -3.66
CA ASP A 81 -32.93 7.27 -4.50
C ASP A 81 -33.22 8.54 -5.32
N LEU A 82 -33.42 8.41 -6.64
CA LEU A 82 -33.64 9.51 -7.60
C LEU A 82 -34.64 10.57 -7.12
N ASN A 83 -35.65 10.17 -6.35
CA ASN A 83 -36.64 11.06 -5.76
C ASN A 83 -36.04 12.10 -4.79
N GLN A 84 -35.00 11.73 -4.02
CA GLN A 84 -34.32 12.67 -3.13
C GLN A 84 -33.52 13.73 -3.91
N ILE A 85 -33.03 13.42 -5.13
CA ILE A 85 -32.17 14.34 -5.91
C ILE A 85 -33.10 15.43 -6.42
N HIS A 86 -34.26 14.99 -6.89
CA HIS A 86 -35.30 15.88 -7.36
C HIS A 86 -35.78 16.85 -6.26
N GLN A 87 -35.94 16.40 -5.02
CA GLN A 87 -36.28 17.30 -3.91
C GLN A 87 -35.20 18.35 -3.62
N LEU A 88 -33.92 17.96 -3.67
CA LEU A 88 -32.81 18.89 -3.43
C LEU A 88 -32.66 19.93 -4.54
N LEU A 89 -32.94 19.56 -5.80
CA LEU A 89 -32.94 20.46 -6.94
C LEU A 89 -34.15 21.40 -6.98
N GLN A 90 -35.23 21.09 -6.26
CA GLN A 90 -36.42 21.95 -6.15
C GLN A 90 -36.34 22.97 -5.00
N LEU A 91 -35.33 22.86 -4.14
CA LEU A 91 -35.09 23.79 -3.02
C LEU A 91 -34.06 24.89 -3.36
N SER A 92 -33.51 24.86 -4.58
CA SER A 92 -32.57 25.86 -5.12
C SER A 92 -33.25 26.84 -6.05
#